data_AF-A0AAV2MW30-F1
#
_entry.id   AF-A0AAV2MW30-F1
#
_cell.length_a   1.000
_cell.length_b   1.000
_cell.length_c   1.000
_cell.angle_alpha   90.00
_cell.angle_beta   90.00
_cell.angle_gamma   90.00
#
_symmetry.space_group_name_H-M   'P 1'
#
loop_
_entity.id
_entity.type
_entity.pdbx_description
1 polymer ?
#
loop_
_entity_poly.entity_id
_entity_poly.type
_entity_poly.pdbx_seq_one_letter_code
_entity_poly.pdbx_strand_id
1 'polypeptide(L)'
;MINIMADYLRECGMNINVEKSMTVAIKAAPHFKKTAVDAASTFTCDGRQLPSLRRSDRWRYLGVMFTPEGRAQCRPTEIVTPLLEALT
;
A
#
# COMPACT_ATOMS: atom_id res chain seq x y z
N MET A 1 6.24 -11.29 -12.10
CA MET A 1 7.00 -10.06 -11.79
C MET A 1 7.49 -10.05 -10.35
N ILE A 2 6.63 -10.20 -9.32
CA ILE A 2 7.05 -10.29 -7.91
C ILE A 2 8.08 -11.41 -7.65
N ASN A 3 7.83 -12.64 -8.15
CA ASN A 3 8.76 -13.76 -7.94
C ASN A 3 10.14 -13.52 -8.57
N ILE A 4 10.19 -12.89 -9.75
CA ILE A 4 11.46 -12.54 -10.41
C ILE A 4 12.29 -11.60 -9.52
N MET A 5 11.64 -10.62 -8.89
CA MET A 5 12.32 -9.72 -7.96
C MET A 5 12.74 -10.44 -6.67
N ALA A 6 11.91 -11.34 -6.16
CA ALA A 6 12.24 -12.15 -5.00
C ALA A 6 13.47 -13.03 -5.25
N ASP A 7 13.56 -13.65 -6.44
CA ASP A 7 14.71 -14.46 -6.84
C ASP A 7 15.99 -13.62 -6.93
N TYR A 8 15.93 -12.46 -7.59
CA TYR A 8 17.07 -11.53 -7.65
C TYR A 8 17.53 -11.06 -6.27
N LEU A 9 16.59 -10.69 -5.39
CA LEU A 9 16.93 -10.30 -4.03
C LEU A 9 17.58 -11.46 -3.27
N ARG A 10 17.12 -12.69 -3.49
CA ARG A 10 17.68 -13.90 -2.88
C ARG A 10 19.11 -14.16 -3.34
N GLU A 11 19.40 -13.97 -4.62
CA GLU A 11 20.78 -14.04 -5.15
C GLU A 11 21.69 -13.00 -4.47
N CYS A 12 21.14 -11.86 -4.09
CA CYS A 12 21.83 -10.81 -3.34
C CYS A 12 21.84 -11.06 -1.81
N GLY A 13 21.38 -12.21 -1.31
CA GLY A 13 21.32 -12.53 0.11
C GLY A 13 20.20 -11.82 0.90
N MET A 14 19.20 -11.26 0.21
CA MET A 14 18.04 -10.59 0.79
C MET A 14 16.76 -11.39 0.56
N ASN A 15 15.81 -11.32 1.50
CA ASN A 15 14.51 -11.96 1.37
C ASN A 15 13.38 -10.95 1.58
N ILE A 16 12.29 -11.10 0.80
CA ILE A 16 11.08 -10.31 0.99
C ILE A 16 10.35 -10.83 2.23
N ASN A 17 10.08 -9.93 3.19
CA ASN A 17 9.25 -10.27 4.34
C ASN A 17 7.77 -10.23 3.93
N VAL A 18 7.20 -11.40 3.66
CA VAL A 18 5.80 -11.57 3.25
C VAL A 18 4.81 -11.03 4.30
N GLU A 19 5.11 -11.15 5.59
CA GLU A 19 4.23 -10.71 6.69
C GLU A 19 4.13 -9.18 6.79
N LYS A 20 5.16 -8.46 6.35
CA LYS A 20 5.19 -7.00 6.29
C LYS A 20 4.80 -6.44 4.91
N SER A 21 4.48 -7.33 3.97
CA SER A 21 4.18 -6.96 2.59
C SER A 21 2.68 -6.92 2.36
N MET A 22 2.25 -6.07 1.44
CA MET A 22 0.87 -5.91 1.01
C MET A 22 0.83 -5.53 -0.46
N THR A 23 -0.28 -5.81 -1.13
CA THR A 23 -0.45 -5.52 -2.56
C THR A 23 -1.65 -4.63 -2.80
N VAL A 24 -1.54 -3.74 -3.79
CA VAL A 24 -2.64 -2.92 -4.28
C VAL A 24 -2.84 -3.23 -5.76
N ALA A 25 -4.00 -3.78 -6.11
CA ALA A 25 -4.41 -3.94 -7.49
C ALA A 25 -5.33 -2.79 -7.89
N ILE A 26 -4.97 -2.10 -8.98
CA ILE A 26 -5.74 -0.99 -9.53
C ILE A 26 -6.14 -1.37 -10.94
N LYS A 27 -7.44 -1.31 -11.23
CA LYS A 27 -8.01 -1.53 -12.55
C LYS A 27 -8.53 -0.23 -13.12
N ALA A 28 -8.18 0.06 -14.37
CA ALA A 28 -8.76 1.18 -15.09
C ALA A 28 -10.17 0.82 -15.59
N ALA A 29 -11.12 1.73 -15.39
CA ALA A 29 -12.46 1.69 -15.96
C ALA A 29 -12.60 2.88 -16.94
N PRO A 30 -12.04 2.76 -18.17
CA PRO A 30 -11.86 3.88 -19.08
C PRO A 30 -13.19 4.52 -19.51
N HIS A 31 -14.23 3.72 -19.76
CA HIS A 31 -15.57 4.22 -20.09
C HIS A 31 -16.15 5.15 -19.03
N PHE A 32 -15.77 4.95 -17.77
CA PHE A 32 -16.22 5.77 -16.64
C PHE A 32 -15.19 6.83 -16.22
N LYS A 33 -14.03 6.89 -16.88
CA LYS A 33 -12.87 7.72 -16.50
C LYS A 33 -12.50 7.56 -15.02
N LYS A 34 -12.58 6.33 -14.52
CA LYS A 34 -12.36 5.99 -13.10
C LYS A 34 -11.32 4.90 -12.97
N THR A 35 -10.70 4.84 -11.80
CA THR A 35 -9.91 3.70 -11.34
C THR A 35 -10.68 2.99 -10.22
N ALA A 36 -10.53 1.67 -10.17
CA ALA A 36 -11.12 0.84 -9.13
C ALA A 36 -10.02 0.03 -8.45
N VAL A 37 -10.14 -0.13 -7.13
CA VAL A 37 -9.29 -1.02 -6.34
C VAL A 37 -9.87 -2.43 -6.45
N ASP A 38 -9.10 -3.37 -6.96
CA ASP A 38 -9.52 -4.75 -7.12
C ASP A 38 -8.95 -5.63 -6.01
N ALA A 39 -9.65 -5.68 -4.87
CA ALA A 39 -9.24 -6.49 -3.72
C ALA A 39 -9.38 -8.01 -3.97
N ALA A 40 -10.05 -8.44 -5.05
CA ALA A 40 -10.16 -9.85 -5.40
C ALA A 40 -8.93 -10.39 -6.14
N SER A 41 -8.11 -9.49 -6.71
CA SER A 41 -6.83 -9.87 -7.31
C SER A 41 -5.89 -10.48 -6.26
N THR A 42 -5.35 -11.66 -6.58
CA THR A 42 -4.42 -12.40 -5.72
C THR A 42 -3.00 -12.32 -6.24
N PHE A 43 -2.06 -12.11 -5.32
CA PHE A 43 -0.63 -12.08 -5.61
C PHE A 43 0.08 -13.06 -4.69
N THR A 44 1.09 -13.74 -5.23
CA THR A 44 1.90 -14.67 -4.46
C THR A 44 3.38 -14.27 -4.53
N CYS A 45 4.09 -14.50 -3.42
CA CYS A 45 5.53 -14.38 -3.29
C CYS A 45 6.02 -15.60 -2.54
N ASP A 46 6.98 -16.34 -3.11
CA ASP A 46 7.52 -17.58 -2.52
C ASP A 46 6.43 -18.59 -2.11
N GLY A 47 5.42 -18.74 -2.96
CA GLY A 47 4.29 -19.65 -2.72
C GLY A 47 3.29 -19.19 -1.66
N ARG A 48 3.52 -18.05 -0.99
CA ARG A 48 2.60 -17.46 -0.01
C ARG A 48 1.75 -16.37 -0.65
N GLN A 49 0.47 -16.35 -0.32
CA GLN A 49 -0.44 -15.29 -0.77
C GLN A 49 -0.19 -14.00 0.01
N LEU A 50 -0.04 -12.90 -0.70
CA LEU A 50 0.08 -11.56 -0.13
C LEU A 50 -1.31 -10.96 0.14
N PRO A 51 -1.48 -10.18 1.21
CA PRO A 51 -2.74 -9.51 1.49
C PRO A 51 -3.01 -8.42 0.44
N SER A 52 -4.18 -8.49 -0.17
CA SER A 52 -4.67 -7.49 -1.14
C SER A 52 -5.48 -6.42 -0.42
N LEU A 53 -5.04 -5.17 -0.53
CA LEU A 53 -5.67 -4.05 0.16
C LEU A 53 -7.03 -3.70 -0.47
N ARG A 54 -7.98 -3.41 0.41
CA ARG A 54 -9.29 -2.86 0.10
C ARG A 54 -9.23 -1.34 0.10
N ARG A 55 -10.21 -0.72 -0.56
CA ARG A 55 -10.36 0.74 -0.64
C ARG A 55 -10.36 1.44 0.74
N SER A 56 -10.85 0.78 1.78
CA SER A 56 -10.90 1.29 3.15
C SER A 56 -9.55 1.30 3.86
N ASP A 57 -8.58 0.55 3.35
CA ASP A 57 -7.31 0.34 4.03
C ASP A 57 -6.43 1.58 3.94
N ARG A 58 -5.58 1.74 4.94
CA ARG A 58 -4.63 2.84 5.04
C ARG A 58 -3.31 2.30 5.52
N TRP A 59 -2.22 2.82 4.98
CA TRP A 59 -0.87 2.49 5.43
C TRP A 59 -0.01 3.73 5.50
N ARG A 60 1.09 3.63 6.24
CA ARG A 60 2.09 4.68 6.36
C ARG A 60 3.31 4.30 5.53
N TYR A 61 3.77 5.21 4.69
CA TYR A 61 5.02 5.08 3.94
C TYR A 61 5.83 6.35 4.12
N LEU A 62 7.03 6.22 4.70
CA LEU A 62 7.93 7.34 5.01
C LEU A 62 7.25 8.49 5.78
N GLY A 63 6.42 8.14 6.78
CA GLY A 63 5.68 9.11 7.59
C GLY A 63 4.38 9.65 6.98
N VAL A 64 4.14 9.40 5.69
CA VAL A 64 2.93 9.87 4.99
C VAL A 64 1.88 8.77 4.97
N MET A 65 0.62 9.14 5.21
CA MET A 65 -0.51 8.22 5.08
C MET A 65 -0.94 8.06 3.63
N PHE A 66 -1.18 6.82 3.22
CA PHE A 66 -1.65 6.45 1.89
C PHE A 66 -2.95 5.65 1.98
N THR A 67 -3.75 5.75 0.93
CA THR A 67 -4.87 4.87 0.60
C THR A 67 -4.57 4.19 -0.74
N PRO A 68 -5.32 3.13 -1.13
CA PRO A 68 -5.15 2.51 -2.45
C PRO A 68 -5.33 3.45 -3.63
N GLU A 69 -5.95 4.61 -3.41
CA GLU A 69 -6.18 5.65 -4.43
C GLU A 69 -5.05 6.68 -4.49
N GLY A 70 -4.08 6.65 -3.57
CA GLY A 70 -2.93 7.53 -3.56
C GLY A 70 -2.60 8.09 -2.17
N ARG A 71 -2.03 9.29 -2.12
CA ARG A 71 -1.77 9.98 -0.84
C ARG A 71 -3.11 10.23 -0.16
N ALA A 72 -3.24 9.79 1.10
CA ALA A 72 -4.40 10.16 1.90
C ALA A 72 -4.41 11.69 1.97
N GLN A 73 -5.58 12.31 1.74
CA GLN A 73 -5.72 13.75 1.91
C GLN A 73 -5.29 14.09 3.34
N CYS A 74 -4.14 14.74 3.47
CA CYS A 74 -3.68 15.31 4.71
C CYS A 74 -4.67 16.43 5.04
N ARG A 75 -5.42 16.29 6.14
CA ARG A 75 -6.18 17.39 6.71
C ARG A 75 -5.25 18.08 7.69
N PRO A 76 -4.63 19.22 7.35
CA PRO A 76 -3.57 19.81 8.16
C PRO A 76 -4.04 20.07 9.60
N THR A 77 -5.32 20.42 9.76
CA THR A 77 -5.98 20.59 11.07
C THR A 77 -5.87 19.35 11.96
N GLU A 78 -6.05 18.14 11.41
CA GLU A 78 -5.99 16.90 12.19
C GLU A 78 -4.56 16.56 12.66
N ILE A 79 -3.53 17.12 12.01
CA ILE A 79 -2.11 16.93 12.38
C ILE A 79 -1.62 18.05 13.29
N VAL A 80 -2.02 19.29 13.02
CA VAL A 80 -1.50 20.49 13.67
C VAL A 80 -2.19 20.74 15.01
N THR A 81 -3.50 20.48 15.13
CA THR A 81 -4.24 20.74 16.37
C THR A 81 -3.66 20.02 17.60
N PRO A 82 -3.35 18.70 17.55
CA PRO A 82 -2.77 18.00 18.71
C PRO A 82 -1.37 18.51 19.09
N LEU A 83 -0.60 18.99 18.09
CA LEU A 83 0.74 19.57 18.33
C LEU A 83 0.65 20.94 18.97
N LEU A 84 -0.35 21.74 18.61
CA LEU A 84 -0.60 23.05 19.22
C LEU A 84 -1.12 22.90 20.65
N GLU A 85 -2.01 21.95 20.92
CA GLU A 85 -2.51 21.64 22.27
C GLU A 85 -1.39 21.17 23.20
N ALA A 86 -0.37 20.48 22.68
CA ALA A 86 0.78 20.06 23.46
C ALA A 86 1.77 21.20 23.79
N LEU A 87 1.60 22.39 23.18
CA LEU A 87 2.46 23.57 23.39
C LEU A 87 1.84 24.62 24.31
N THR A 88 0.58 24.46 24.70
CA THR A 88 -0.17 25.31 25.64
C THR A 88 -0.33 24.63 26.99
#